data_AF-A0A8R1DMG7-F1
#
_entry.id   AF-A0A8R1DMG7-F1
#
_cell.length_a   1.000
_cell.length_b   1.000
_cell.length_c   1.000
_cell.angle_alpha   90.00
_cell.angle_beta   90.00
_cell.angle_gamma   90.00
#
_symmetry.space_group_name_H-M   'P 1'
#
loop_
_entity.id
_entity.type
_entity.pdbx_description
1 polymer ?
#
loop_
_entity_poly.entity_id
_entity_poly.type
_entity_poly.pdbx_seq_one_letter_code
_entity_poly.pdbx_strand_id
1 'polypeptide(L)'
;MLRLFALLAVFLLSTFSLFAVWNFGPLPEGVERPRFPRDLDGLQRLSSSLGRYEESHAYYTVLLFSAAYVYKQTFAIPGSFFMNLLAGALFGTLRGVFLVCTLNSLGASFCFILSALFAAPIVDRLLKAKIENLRLMVNAERDRLWVFLLSARVFPFTPHWLLNVSSPFLGVPLWCHTTSVLVGLFPYNLLCVRAGTVLAEVHSMSDVFDFWTLSELFSVSMILLIAARVARRNSMSGLAKGVKVS
;
A
#
# COMPACT_ATOMS: atom_id res chain seq x y z
N MET A 1 11.78 22.11 15.60
CA MET A 1 11.44 23.19 14.65
C MET A 1 12.08 22.92 13.29
N LEU A 2 13.41 23.01 13.13
CA LEU A 2 14.08 22.86 11.83
C LEU A 2 13.75 21.56 11.07
N ARG A 3 13.73 20.40 11.75
CA ARG A 3 13.35 19.11 11.15
C ARG A 3 11.92 19.08 10.60
N LEU A 4 10.98 19.75 11.28
CA LEU A 4 9.59 19.86 10.81
C LEU A 4 9.47 20.78 9.59
N PHE A 5 10.22 21.88 9.56
CA PHE A 5 10.29 22.75 8.38
C PHE A 5 10.92 22.03 7.19
N ALA A 6 11.98 21.25 7.40
CA ALA A 6 12.58 20.44 6.36
C ALA A 6 11.62 19.38 5.82
N LEU A 7 10.85 18.71 6.69
CA LEU A 7 9.80 17.79 6.26
C LEU A 7 8.74 18.48 5.40
N LEU A 8 8.29 19.67 5.81
CA LEU A 8 7.33 20.46 5.05
C LEU A 8 7.91 20.91 3.69
N ALA A 9 9.18 21.29 3.64
CA ALA A 9 9.87 21.62 2.39
C ALA A 9 9.95 20.41 1.45
N VAL A 10 10.32 19.23 1.96
CA VAL A 10 10.33 17.98 1.18
C VAL A 10 8.94 17.65 0.64
N PHE A 11 7.90 17.81 1.48
CA PHE A 11 6.51 17.61 1.05
C PHE A 11 6.09 18.59 -0.04
N LEU A 12 6.37 19.88 0.11
CA LEU A 12 6.05 20.91 -0.88
C LEU A 12 6.81 20.68 -2.19
N LEU A 13 8.10 20.38 -2.12
CA LEU A 13 8.91 20.07 -3.30
C LEU A 13 8.37 18.83 -4.04
N SER A 14 8.07 17.76 -3.30
CA SER A 14 7.50 16.54 -3.89
C SER A 14 6.13 16.78 -4.53
N THR A 15 5.31 17.64 -3.90
CA THR A 15 3.99 18.02 -4.41
C THR A 15 4.13 18.85 -5.68
N PHE A 16 5.08 19.79 -5.71
CA PHE A 16 5.42 20.57 -6.89
C PHE A 16 5.93 19.68 -8.03
N SER A 17 6.81 18.73 -7.75
CA SER A 17 7.30 17.77 -8.75
C SER A 17 6.16 16.92 -9.32
N LEU A 18 5.25 16.42 -8.48
CA LEU A 18 4.08 15.67 -8.94
C LEU A 18 3.15 16.54 -9.78
N PHE A 19 2.93 17.79 -9.37
CA PHE A 19 2.15 18.76 -10.14
C PHE A 19 2.83 19.10 -11.48
N ALA A 20 4.16 19.21 -11.51
CA ALA A 20 4.90 19.43 -12.74
C ALA A 20 4.73 18.25 -13.69
N VAL A 21 4.95 17.01 -13.23
CA VAL A 21 4.73 15.79 -14.03
C VAL A 21 3.30 15.77 -14.57
N TRP A 22 2.31 16.14 -13.76
CA TRP A 22 0.92 16.23 -14.17
C TRP A 22 0.65 17.27 -15.28
N ASN A 23 1.27 18.45 -15.21
CA ASN A 23 1.01 19.56 -16.15
C ASN A 23 1.86 19.47 -17.43
N PHE A 24 3.05 18.88 -17.37
CA PHE A 24 3.93 18.69 -18.52
C PHE A 24 3.60 17.43 -19.33
N GLY A 25 2.54 16.70 -18.95
CA GLY A 25 2.04 15.59 -19.72
C GLY A 25 1.45 16.00 -21.07
N PRO A 26 1.53 15.11 -22.08
CA PRO A 26 0.72 15.25 -23.28
C PRO A 26 -0.76 15.41 -22.88
N LEU A 27 -1.45 16.43 -23.41
CA LEU A 27 -2.88 16.56 -23.19
C LEU A 27 -3.58 15.44 -23.96
N PRO A 28 -4.29 14.53 -23.30
CA PRO A 28 -5.07 13.53 -24.02
C PRO A 28 -6.19 14.20 -24.81
N GLU A 29 -6.22 14.01 -26.14
CA GLU A 29 -7.35 14.46 -26.95
C GLU A 29 -8.64 13.76 -26.45
N GLY A 30 -9.61 14.55 -25.98
CA GLY A 30 -10.94 14.05 -25.59
C GLY A 30 -11.06 13.38 -24.22
N VAL A 31 -10.05 13.47 -23.34
CA VAL A 31 -10.12 12.92 -21.96
C VAL A 31 -10.23 14.05 -20.94
N GLU A 32 -11.30 14.05 -20.15
CA GLU A 32 -11.41 14.91 -18.97
C GLU A 32 -10.24 14.64 -18.01
N ARG A 33 -9.67 15.70 -17.41
CA ARG A 33 -8.54 15.58 -16.48
C ARG A 33 -8.83 14.51 -15.41
N PRO A 34 -7.95 13.50 -15.23
CA PRO A 34 -8.27 12.35 -14.41
C PRO A 34 -8.56 12.75 -12.96
N ARG A 35 -9.78 12.48 -12.47
CA ARG A 35 -10.12 12.64 -11.05
C ARG A 35 -9.84 11.33 -10.33
N PHE A 36 -9.31 11.41 -9.10
CA PHE A 36 -9.06 10.22 -8.29
C PHE A 36 -10.39 9.48 -8.04
N PRO A 37 -10.49 8.18 -8.38
CA PRO A 37 -11.74 7.46 -8.29
C PRO A 37 -12.10 7.23 -6.82
N ARG A 38 -13.32 7.60 -6.44
CA ARG A 38 -13.87 7.35 -5.09
C ARG A 38 -14.73 6.09 -5.04
N ASP A 39 -15.22 5.66 -6.19
CA ASP A 39 -16.15 4.53 -6.38
C ASP A 39 -15.69 3.64 -7.55
N LEU A 40 -16.23 2.41 -7.61
CA LEU A 40 -15.89 1.41 -8.64
C LEU A 40 -16.19 1.91 -10.06
N ASP A 41 -17.34 2.59 -10.26
CA ASP A 41 -17.71 3.19 -11.55
C ASP A 41 -16.71 4.26 -12.00
N GLY A 42 -16.19 5.04 -11.04
CA GLY A 42 -15.15 6.04 -11.31
C GLY A 42 -13.83 5.38 -11.72
N LEU A 43 -13.52 4.22 -11.16
CA LEU A 43 -12.33 3.44 -11.50
C LEU A 43 -12.44 2.83 -12.91
N GLN A 44 -13.61 2.33 -13.30
CA GLN A 44 -13.85 1.83 -14.66
C GLN A 44 -13.77 2.94 -15.73
N ARG A 45 -14.39 4.10 -15.49
CA ARG A 45 -14.30 5.27 -16.39
C ARG A 45 -12.86 5.77 -16.52
N LEU A 46 -12.15 5.82 -15.40
CA LEU A 46 -10.74 6.20 -15.39
C LEU A 46 -9.89 5.19 -16.16
N SER A 47 -10.11 3.89 -15.94
CA SER A 47 -9.37 2.82 -16.61
C SER A 47 -9.60 2.81 -18.12
N SER A 48 -10.84 2.93 -18.57
CA SER A 48 -11.17 2.94 -20.02
C SER A 48 -10.70 4.23 -20.73
N SER A 49 -10.62 5.34 -20.00
CA SER A 49 -10.04 6.58 -20.52
C SER A 49 -8.50 6.55 -20.55
N LEU A 50 -7.88 6.02 -19.49
CA LEU A 50 -6.42 5.91 -19.39
C LEU A 50 -5.85 4.77 -20.24
N GLY A 51 -6.59 3.69 -20.49
CA GLY A 51 -6.16 2.59 -21.36
C GLY A 51 -5.94 3.06 -22.80
N ARG A 52 -6.88 3.83 -23.36
CA ARG A 52 -6.72 4.47 -24.68
C ARG A 52 -5.55 5.46 -24.73
N TYR A 53 -5.26 6.10 -23.61
CA TYR A 53 -4.13 7.02 -23.50
C TYR A 53 -2.79 6.30 -23.32
N GLU A 54 -2.77 5.14 -22.65
CA GLU A 54 -1.61 4.26 -22.51
C GLU A 54 -1.15 3.75 -23.88
N GLU A 55 -2.08 3.37 -24.76
CA GLU A 55 -1.75 2.95 -26.14
C GLU A 55 -0.96 4.02 -26.91
N SER A 56 -1.22 5.31 -26.63
CA SER A 56 -0.54 6.43 -27.30
C SER A 56 0.68 6.96 -26.53
N HIS A 57 0.70 6.83 -25.19
CA HIS A 57 1.68 7.46 -24.30
C HIS A 57 2.08 6.57 -23.10
N ALA A 58 2.34 5.28 -23.35
CA ALA A 58 2.64 4.27 -22.32
C ALA A 58 3.68 4.72 -21.28
N TYR A 59 4.81 5.29 -21.72
CA TYR A 59 5.88 5.75 -20.83
C TYR A 59 5.41 6.83 -19.86
N TYR A 60 4.62 7.80 -20.32
CA TYR A 60 4.14 8.88 -19.48
C TYR A 60 3.10 8.36 -18.47
N THR A 61 2.20 7.46 -18.88
CA THR A 61 1.22 6.83 -17.97
C THR A 61 1.91 6.04 -16.86
N VAL A 62 2.93 5.25 -17.18
CA VAL A 62 3.73 4.52 -16.18
C VAL A 62 4.47 5.50 -15.27
N LEU A 63 5.07 6.56 -15.81
CA LEU A 63 5.79 7.57 -15.02
C LEU A 63 4.86 8.28 -14.04
N LEU A 64 3.70 8.77 -14.51
CA LEU A 64 2.73 9.47 -13.69
C LEU A 64 2.15 8.55 -12.61
N PHE A 65 1.77 7.32 -12.97
CA PHE A 65 1.29 6.32 -12.02
C PHE A 65 2.36 6.04 -10.95
N SER A 66 3.61 5.83 -11.36
CA SER A 66 4.73 5.55 -10.47
C SER A 66 5.01 6.70 -9.52
N ALA A 67 5.04 7.94 -10.03
CA ALA A 67 5.25 9.15 -9.24
C ALA A 67 4.14 9.33 -8.20
N ALA A 68 2.87 9.19 -8.60
CA ALA A 68 1.73 9.29 -7.70
C ALA A 68 1.74 8.17 -6.64
N TYR A 69 2.09 6.94 -7.02
CA TYR A 69 2.18 5.80 -6.11
C TYR A 69 3.25 6.04 -5.04
N VAL A 70 4.47 6.38 -5.47
CA VAL A 70 5.61 6.60 -4.58
C VAL A 70 5.35 7.80 -3.69
N TYR A 71 4.80 8.91 -4.22
CA TYR A 71 4.41 10.08 -3.44
C TYR A 71 3.45 9.67 -2.32
N LYS A 72 2.35 9.00 -2.66
CA LYS A 72 1.33 8.58 -1.70
C LYS A 72 1.91 7.68 -0.62
N GLN A 73 2.72 6.70 -1.03
CA GLN A 73 3.32 5.73 -0.12
C GLN A 73 4.38 6.36 0.79
N THR A 74 5.18 7.31 0.27
CA THR A 74 6.21 8.05 1.00
C THR A 74 5.60 8.88 2.13
N PHE A 75 4.48 9.55 1.84
CA PHE A 75 3.77 10.39 2.81
C PHE A 75 2.71 9.64 3.63
N ALA A 76 2.74 8.29 3.61
CA ALA A 76 1.86 7.46 4.43
C ALA A 76 0.35 7.72 4.18
N ILE A 77 -0.02 8.19 2.98
CA ILE A 77 -1.41 8.51 2.63
C ILE A 77 -2.17 7.19 2.35
N PRO A 78 -3.32 6.94 3.00
CA PRO A 78 -4.10 5.72 2.80
C PRO A 78 -4.70 5.64 1.38
N GLY A 79 -5.10 4.43 0.97
CA GLY A 79 -5.74 4.18 -0.34
C GLY A 79 -4.86 3.46 -1.37
N SER A 80 -3.99 2.54 -0.95
CA SER A 80 -3.19 1.69 -1.88
C SER A 80 -4.00 0.63 -2.59
N PHE A 81 -5.13 0.25 -2.02
CA PHE A 81 -6.10 -0.62 -2.66
C PHE A 81 -6.53 -0.13 -4.05
N PHE A 82 -7.01 1.11 -4.16
CA PHE A 82 -7.48 1.67 -5.44
C PHE A 82 -6.37 1.79 -6.49
N MET A 83 -5.15 2.15 -6.07
CA MET A 83 -4.00 2.23 -6.98
C MET A 83 -3.59 0.84 -7.48
N ASN A 84 -3.69 -0.19 -6.65
CA ASN A 84 -3.41 -1.57 -7.05
C ASN A 84 -4.45 -2.11 -8.02
N LEU A 85 -5.74 -1.83 -7.78
CA LEU A 85 -6.82 -2.14 -8.73
C LEU A 85 -6.57 -1.43 -10.08
N LEU A 86 -6.29 -0.13 -10.04
CA LEU A 86 -6.00 0.65 -11.23
C LEU A 86 -4.78 0.10 -11.99
N ALA A 87 -3.72 -0.35 -11.29
CA ALA A 87 -2.57 -0.97 -11.93
C ALA A 87 -2.93 -2.24 -12.70
N GLY A 88 -3.85 -3.06 -12.17
CA GLY A 88 -4.35 -4.25 -12.87
C GLY A 88 -5.18 -3.90 -14.09
N ALA A 89 -6.04 -2.89 -13.93
CA ALA A 89 -6.91 -2.40 -14.99
C ALA A 89 -6.14 -1.76 -16.15
N LEU A 90 -4.99 -1.12 -15.88
CA LEU A 90 -4.16 -0.44 -16.89
C LEU A 90 -3.05 -1.32 -17.48
N PHE A 91 -2.33 -2.06 -16.65
CA PHE A 91 -1.10 -2.76 -17.06
C PHE A 91 -1.27 -4.28 -17.11
N GLY A 92 -2.44 -4.80 -16.74
CA GLY A 92 -2.70 -6.22 -16.58
C GLY A 92 -2.00 -6.83 -15.36
N THR A 93 -2.33 -8.08 -15.08
CA THR A 93 -1.92 -8.75 -13.83
C THR A 93 -0.41 -8.84 -13.66
N LEU A 94 0.33 -9.35 -14.65
CA LEU A 94 1.74 -9.67 -14.45
C LEU A 94 2.62 -8.41 -14.34
N ARG A 95 2.44 -7.45 -15.26
CA ARG A 95 3.18 -6.18 -15.25
C ARG A 95 2.72 -5.29 -14.09
N GLY A 96 1.41 -5.24 -13.81
CA GLY A 96 0.85 -4.46 -12.70
C GLY A 96 1.37 -4.92 -11.34
N VAL A 97 1.44 -6.22 -11.08
CA VAL A 97 1.99 -6.75 -9.81
C VAL A 97 3.47 -6.42 -9.67
N PHE A 98 4.27 -6.63 -10.72
CA PHE A 98 5.69 -6.32 -10.68
C PHE A 98 5.95 -4.84 -10.40
N LEU A 99 5.21 -3.96 -11.10
CA LEU A 99 5.28 -2.52 -10.94
C LEU A 99 4.88 -2.10 -9.52
N VAL A 100 3.70 -2.50 -9.06
CA VAL A 100 3.17 -2.15 -7.73
C VAL A 100 4.08 -2.66 -6.61
N CYS A 101 4.57 -3.90 -6.67
CA CYS A 101 5.47 -4.44 -5.65
C CYS A 101 6.77 -3.61 -5.55
N THR A 102 7.33 -3.22 -6.70
CA THR A 102 8.55 -2.40 -6.77
C THR A 102 8.29 -1.00 -6.21
N LEU A 103 7.22 -0.33 -6.65
CA LEU A 103 6.86 1.02 -6.21
C LEU A 103 6.49 1.06 -4.72
N ASN A 104 5.83 0.03 -4.21
CA ASN A 104 5.45 -0.09 -2.81
C ASN A 104 6.68 -0.26 -1.92
N SER A 105 7.62 -1.12 -2.33
CA SER A 105 8.90 -1.30 -1.63
C SER A 105 9.73 -0.01 -1.62
N LEU A 106 9.83 0.69 -2.75
CA LEU A 106 10.51 1.99 -2.86
C LEU A 106 9.86 3.06 -2.00
N GLY A 107 8.55 3.26 -2.13
CA GLY A 107 7.82 4.26 -1.37
C GLY A 107 7.81 3.98 0.14
N ALA A 108 7.75 2.71 0.55
CA ALA A 108 7.88 2.34 1.96
C ALA A 108 9.28 2.64 2.50
N SER A 109 10.31 2.44 1.68
CA SER A 109 11.70 2.78 2.03
C SER A 109 11.89 4.29 2.19
N PHE A 110 11.31 5.10 1.31
CA PHE A 110 11.32 6.56 1.47
C PHE A 110 10.52 7.01 2.70
N CYS A 111 9.36 6.42 2.95
CA CYS A 111 8.58 6.68 4.16
C CYS A 111 9.40 6.36 5.43
N PHE A 112 10.10 5.23 5.45
CA PHE A 112 10.99 4.84 6.54
C PHE A 112 12.09 5.87 6.76
N ILE A 113 12.80 6.29 5.70
CA ILE A 113 13.91 7.23 5.79
C ILE A 113 13.40 8.60 6.26
N LEU A 114 12.32 9.09 5.66
CA LEU A 114 11.70 10.37 6.00
C LEU A 114 11.20 10.38 7.45
N SER A 115 10.61 9.27 7.91
CA SER A 115 10.22 9.09 9.31
C SER A 115 11.43 9.10 10.24
N ALA A 116 12.48 8.34 9.93
CA ALA A 116 13.72 8.28 10.71
C ALA A 116 14.39 9.65 10.87
N LEU A 117 14.42 10.45 9.80
CA LEU A 117 15.08 11.75 9.79
C LEU A 117 14.26 12.84 10.51
N PHE A 118 12.95 12.88 10.28
CA PHE A 118 12.15 14.04 10.66
C PHE A 118 11.10 13.79 11.75
N ALA A 119 10.60 12.56 11.90
CA ALA A 119 9.49 12.26 12.80
C ALA A 119 9.92 11.96 14.25
N ALA A 120 11.21 11.76 14.54
CA ALA A 120 11.72 11.46 15.89
C ALA A 120 11.20 12.41 16.99
N PRO A 121 11.23 13.75 16.83
CA PRO A 121 10.78 14.66 17.89
C PRO A 121 9.28 14.58 18.18
N ILE A 122 8.48 14.18 17.19
CA ILE A 122 7.01 14.05 17.32
C ILE A 122 6.71 12.73 18.03
N VAL A 123 7.35 11.66 17.59
CA VAL A 123 7.18 10.31 18.12
C VAL A 123 7.63 10.23 19.58
N ASP A 124 8.77 10.83 19.92
CA ASP A 124 9.28 10.87 21.30
C ASP A 124 8.39 11.68 22.26
N ARG A 125 7.63 12.65 21.75
CA ARG A 125 6.73 13.46 22.59
C ARG A 125 5.36 12.84 22.77
N LEU A 126 4.78 12.28 21.70
CA LEU A 126 3.39 11.84 21.69
C LEU A 126 3.22 10.34 21.91
N LEU A 127 4.22 9.53 21.54
CA LEU A 127 4.08 8.07 21.42
C LEU A 127 5.17 7.29 22.15
N LYS A 128 6.02 7.94 22.96
CA LYS A 128 7.16 7.33 23.65
C LYS A 128 6.81 6.00 24.34
N ALA A 129 5.82 6.00 25.22
CA ALA A 129 5.42 4.79 25.96
C ALA A 129 4.91 3.66 25.04
N LYS A 130 4.22 3.98 23.94
CA LYS A 130 3.75 2.97 22.97
C LYS A 130 4.92 2.41 22.16
N ILE A 131 5.84 3.26 21.72
CA ILE A 131 7.02 2.86 20.96
C ILE A 131 7.98 2.03 21.81
N GLU A 132 8.17 2.36 23.09
CA GLU A 132 8.98 1.57 24.01
C GLU A 132 8.41 0.15 24.18
N ASN A 133 7.10 0.01 24.40
CA ASN A 133 6.44 -1.30 24.46
C ASN A 133 6.62 -2.09 23.16
N LEU A 134 6.37 -1.47 22.00
CA LEU A 134 6.57 -2.12 20.70
C LEU A 134 8.03 -2.51 20.47
N ARG A 135 8.97 -1.68 20.93
CA ARG A 135 10.40 -1.94 20.81
C ARG A 135 10.83 -3.14 21.67
N LEU A 136 10.23 -3.31 22.86
CA LEU A 136 10.44 -4.52 23.67
C LEU A 136 9.94 -5.77 22.95
N MET A 137 8.75 -5.73 22.34
CA MET A 137 8.22 -6.84 21.54
C MET A 137 9.12 -7.19 20.35
N VAL A 138 9.58 -6.17 19.62
CA VAL A 138 10.50 -6.32 18.49
C VAL A 138 11.86 -6.87 18.93
N ASN A 139 12.35 -6.42 20.09
CA ASN A 139 13.62 -6.90 20.65
C ASN A 139 13.52 -8.36 21.12
N ALA A 140 12.38 -8.79 21.66
CA ALA A 140 12.14 -10.18 22.03
C ALA A 140 12.20 -11.14 20.82
N GLU A 141 11.77 -10.66 19.65
CA GLU A 141 11.77 -11.42 18.39
C GLU A 141 12.96 -11.05 17.47
N ARG A 142 14.06 -10.55 18.03
CA ARG A 142 15.22 -10.05 17.24
C ARG A 142 15.78 -11.07 16.27
N ASP A 143 15.89 -12.32 16.68
CA ASP A 143 16.43 -13.42 15.86
C ASP A 143 15.50 -13.77 14.68
N ARG A 144 14.20 -13.44 14.81
CA ARG A 144 13.16 -13.72 13.82
C ARG A 144 12.51 -12.45 13.29
N LEU A 145 13.23 -11.32 13.37
CA LEU A 145 12.70 -9.99 13.09
C LEU A 145 12.02 -9.89 11.73
N TRP A 146 12.63 -10.50 10.71
CA TRP A 146 12.08 -10.49 9.36
C TRP A 146 10.74 -11.22 9.27
N VAL A 147 10.62 -12.39 9.92
CA VAL A 147 9.37 -13.18 9.98
C VAL A 147 8.31 -12.48 10.82
N PHE A 148 8.72 -11.84 11.91
CA PHE A 148 7.84 -11.01 12.74
C PHE A 148 7.23 -9.86 11.92
N LEU A 149 8.04 -9.13 11.16
CA LEU A 149 7.59 -8.06 10.28
C LEU A 149 6.71 -8.56 9.14
N LEU A 150 7.06 -9.70 8.55
CA LEU A 150 6.26 -10.36 7.52
C LEU A 150 4.86 -10.68 8.06
N SER A 151 4.79 -11.28 9.24
CA SER A 151 3.54 -11.63 9.92
C SER A 151 2.70 -10.39 10.23
N ALA A 152 3.34 -9.32 10.69
CA ALA A 152 2.67 -8.04 10.96
C ALA A 152 2.04 -7.41 9.71
N ARG A 153 2.63 -7.65 8.52
CA ARG A 153 2.11 -7.17 7.23
C ARG A 153 1.01 -8.04 6.65
N VAL A 154 1.05 -9.35 6.88
CA VAL A 154 -0.04 -10.24 6.48
C VAL A 154 -1.27 -10.04 7.37
N PHE A 155 -1.07 -9.54 8.60
CA PHE A 155 -2.17 -9.27 9.52
C PHE A 155 -3.10 -8.15 8.99
N PRO A 156 -4.40 -8.42 8.77
CA PRO A 156 -5.29 -7.54 8.01
C PRO A 156 -5.63 -6.22 8.70
N PHE A 157 -5.45 -6.15 10.02
CA PHE A 157 -5.78 -4.94 10.79
C PHE A 157 -4.61 -3.98 10.95
N THR A 158 -3.39 -4.39 10.59
CA THR A 158 -2.22 -3.53 10.76
C THR A 158 -2.15 -2.55 9.59
N PRO A 159 -2.28 -1.24 9.81
CA PRO A 159 -2.16 -0.29 8.71
C PRO A 159 -0.72 -0.29 8.19
N HIS A 160 -0.52 -0.52 6.90
CA HIS A 160 0.83 -0.56 6.31
C HIS A 160 1.61 0.74 6.49
N TRP A 161 0.91 1.88 6.41
CA TRP A 161 1.50 3.19 6.65
C TRP A 161 2.08 3.30 8.07
N LEU A 162 1.41 2.70 9.06
CA LEU A 162 1.84 2.74 10.45
C LEU A 162 3.15 1.97 10.61
N LEU A 163 3.25 0.76 10.03
CA LEU A 163 4.50 -0.02 10.04
C LEU A 163 5.65 0.73 9.37
N ASN A 164 5.39 1.43 8.27
CA ASN A 164 6.43 2.19 7.55
C ASN A 164 6.95 3.37 8.36
N VAL A 165 6.05 4.08 9.06
CA VAL A 165 6.43 5.20 9.94
C VAL A 165 7.09 4.71 11.22
N SER A 166 6.62 3.62 11.83
CA SER A 166 7.08 3.16 13.15
C SER A 166 8.37 2.34 13.10
N SER A 167 8.61 1.57 12.04
CA SER A 167 9.78 0.69 11.88
C SER A 167 11.13 1.32 12.25
N PRO A 168 11.49 2.57 11.85
CA PRO A 168 12.78 3.14 12.21
C PRO A 168 12.97 3.32 13.72
N PHE A 169 11.89 3.63 14.46
CA PHE A 169 11.93 3.83 15.91
C PHE A 169 11.98 2.52 16.70
N LEU A 170 11.63 1.41 16.06
CA LEU A 170 11.69 0.06 16.63
C LEU A 170 13.07 -0.59 16.47
N GLY A 171 14.03 0.10 15.83
CA GLY A 171 15.37 -0.43 15.58
C GLY A 171 15.43 -1.47 14.47
N VAL A 172 14.44 -1.47 13.57
CA VAL A 172 14.40 -2.34 12.39
C VAL A 172 15.39 -1.80 11.34
N PRO A 173 16.30 -2.61 10.79
CA PRO A 173 17.17 -2.16 9.71
C PRO A 173 16.40 -2.01 8.39
N LEU A 174 16.78 -1.03 7.57
CA LEU A 174 16.08 -0.69 6.32
C LEU A 174 15.95 -1.92 5.38
N TRP A 175 17.01 -2.72 5.22
CA TRP A 175 16.95 -3.90 4.35
C TRP A 175 15.87 -4.90 4.79
N CYS A 176 15.69 -5.11 6.09
CA CYS A 176 14.70 -6.01 6.65
C CYS A 176 13.29 -5.43 6.45
N HIS A 177 13.15 -4.12 6.62
CA HIS A 177 11.92 -3.40 6.32
C HIS A 177 11.53 -3.54 4.84
N THR A 178 12.40 -3.15 3.91
CA THR A 178 12.15 -3.14 2.46
C THR A 178 11.84 -4.55 1.93
N THR A 179 12.60 -5.57 2.34
CA THR A 179 12.33 -6.95 1.93
C THR A 179 11.03 -7.50 2.53
N SER A 180 10.69 -7.15 3.77
CA SER A 180 9.40 -7.54 4.36
C SER A 180 8.20 -6.90 3.63
N VAL A 181 8.35 -5.66 3.14
CA VAL A 181 7.33 -4.98 2.31
C VAL A 181 7.15 -5.74 1.01
N LEU A 182 8.26 -6.03 0.32
CA LEU A 182 8.25 -6.68 -0.98
C LEU A 182 7.60 -8.07 -0.93
N VAL A 183 8.01 -8.90 0.03
CA VAL A 183 7.52 -10.28 0.15
C VAL A 183 6.16 -10.33 0.85
N GLY A 184 5.97 -9.59 1.95
CA GLY A 184 4.76 -9.65 2.77
C GLY A 184 3.53 -9.08 2.09
N LEU A 185 3.71 -8.11 1.19
CA LEU A 185 2.59 -7.51 0.45
C LEU A 185 2.36 -8.16 -0.90
N PHE A 186 3.23 -9.07 -1.35
CA PHE A 186 3.08 -9.71 -2.65
C PHE A 186 1.71 -10.38 -2.83
N PRO A 187 1.20 -11.19 -1.88
CA PRO A 187 -0.12 -11.82 -2.03
C PRO A 187 -1.25 -10.80 -2.10
N TYR A 188 -1.19 -9.75 -1.27
CA TYR A 188 -2.17 -8.67 -1.25
C TYR A 188 -2.16 -7.89 -2.58
N ASN A 189 -0.99 -7.51 -3.07
CA ASN A 189 -0.83 -6.81 -4.33
C ASN A 189 -1.33 -7.67 -5.50
N LEU A 190 -1.01 -8.98 -5.51
CA LEU A 190 -1.48 -9.92 -6.52
C LEU A 190 -3.01 -9.99 -6.57
N LEU A 191 -3.68 -10.14 -5.43
CA LEU A 191 -5.13 -10.19 -5.36
C LEU A 191 -5.77 -8.88 -5.85
N CYS A 192 -5.26 -7.73 -5.38
CA CYS A 192 -5.81 -6.44 -5.77
C CYS A 192 -5.59 -6.14 -7.27
N VAL A 193 -4.41 -6.42 -7.80
CA VAL A 193 -4.13 -6.20 -9.22
C VAL A 193 -4.99 -7.15 -10.07
N ARG A 194 -5.12 -8.43 -9.69
CA ARG A 194 -6.01 -9.37 -10.40
C ARG A 194 -7.46 -8.90 -10.40
N ALA A 195 -7.98 -8.47 -9.26
CA ALA A 195 -9.32 -7.91 -9.18
C ALA A 195 -9.48 -6.68 -10.09
N GLY A 196 -8.44 -5.86 -10.22
CA GLY A 196 -8.40 -4.73 -11.14
C GLY A 196 -8.49 -5.14 -12.61
N THR A 197 -7.74 -6.16 -13.02
CA THR A 197 -7.81 -6.71 -14.37
C THR A 197 -9.22 -7.23 -14.69
N VAL A 198 -9.79 -8.03 -13.79
CA VAL A 198 -11.16 -8.57 -13.95
C VAL A 198 -12.18 -7.43 -14.04
N LEU A 199 -12.08 -6.41 -13.18
CA LEU A 199 -12.97 -5.25 -13.22
C LEU A 199 -12.91 -4.45 -14.52
N ALA A 200 -11.77 -4.47 -15.21
CA ALA A 200 -11.59 -3.81 -16.50
C ALA A 200 -12.21 -4.61 -17.65
N GLU A 201 -12.22 -5.94 -17.55
CA GLU A 201 -12.81 -6.85 -18.54
C GLU A 201 -14.35 -6.92 -18.43
N VAL A 202 -14.91 -6.62 -17.26
CA VAL A 202 -16.36 -6.61 -17.05
C VAL A 202 -16.99 -5.35 -17.67
N HIS A 203 -17.44 -5.50 -18.92
CA HIS A 203 -18.06 -4.43 -19.71
C HIS A 203 -19.55 -4.18 -19.40
N SER A 204 -20.18 -5.00 -18.55
CA SER A 204 -21.58 -4.86 -18.18
C SER A 204 -21.80 -5.05 -16.68
N MET A 205 -22.55 -4.13 -16.06
CA MET A 205 -23.05 -4.29 -14.69
C MET A 205 -23.87 -5.58 -14.50
N SER A 206 -24.38 -6.21 -15.58
CA SER A 206 -25.05 -7.52 -15.53
C SER A 206 -24.11 -8.68 -15.23
N ASP A 207 -22.83 -8.61 -15.61
CA ASP A 207 -21.86 -9.69 -15.42
C ASP A 207 -21.23 -9.66 -14.01
N VAL A 208 -21.25 -8.49 -13.34
CA VAL A 208 -20.89 -8.36 -11.92
C VAL A 208 -21.91 -9.06 -11.03
N PHE A 209 -23.19 -9.09 -11.44
CA PHE A 209 -24.26 -9.82 -10.76
C PHE A 209 -24.37 -11.28 -11.19
N ASP A 210 -23.50 -11.75 -12.08
CA ASP A 210 -23.52 -13.13 -12.50
C ASP A 210 -23.14 -14.03 -11.31
N PHE A 211 -23.96 -15.06 -11.07
CA PHE A 211 -23.91 -15.87 -9.86
C PHE A 211 -22.51 -16.45 -9.60
N TRP A 212 -21.77 -16.73 -10.69
CA TRP A 212 -20.40 -17.23 -10.64
C TRP A 212 -19.40 -16.20 -10.11
N THR A 213 -19.41 -14.96 -10.61
CA THR A 213 -18.52 -13.89 -10.14
C THR A 213 -18.81 -13.55 -8.67
N LEU A 214 -20.09 -13.50 -8.28
CA LEU A 214 -20.50 -13.31 -6.90
C LEU A 214 -20.02 -14.45 -6.00
N SER A 215 -20.06 -15.69 -6.48
CA SER A 215 -19.57 -16.85 -5.73
C SER A 215 -18.05 -16.84 -5.53
N GLU A 216 -17.27 -16.38 -6.52
CA GLU A 216 -15.82 -16.27 -6.40
C GLU A 216 -15.42 -15.15 -5.44
N LEU A 217 -16.03 -13.97 -5.56
CA LEU A 217 -15.79 -12.84 -4.65
C LEU A 217 -16.22 -13.16 -3.22
N PHE A 218 -17.36 -13.84 -3.05
CA PHE A 218 -17.81 -14.33 -1.76
C PHE A 218 -16.82 -15.35 -1.19
N SER A 219 -16.31 -16.27 -2.01
CA SER A 219 -15.32 -17.26 -1.59
C SER A 219 -14.02 -16.61 -1.14
N VAL A 220 -13.50 -15.64 -1.89
CA VAL A 220 -12.29 -14.88 -1.51
C VAL A 220 -12.52 -14.11 -0.20
N SER A 221 -13.66 -13.43 -0.07
CA SER A 221 -14.03 -12.71 1.16
C SER A 221 -14.17 -13.65 2.36
N MET A 222 -14.79 -14.82 2.16
CA MET A 222 -14.98 -15.84 3.19
C MET A 222 -13.65 -16.45 3.64
N ILE A 223 -12.74 -16.74 2.70
CA ILE A 223 -11.39 -17.20 2.98
C ILE A 223 -10.63 -16.15 3.81
N LEU A 224 -10.72 -14.87 3.44
CA LEU A 224 -10.10 -13.77 4.19
C LEU A 224 -10.68 -13.64 5.60
N LEU A 225 -12.00 -13.78 5.77
CA LEU A 225 -12.66 -13.76 7.08
C LEU A 225 -12.28 -14.95 7.95
N ILE A 226 -12.20 -16.15 7.38
CA ILE A 226 -11.77 -17.36 8.08
C ILE A 226 -10.31 -17.23 8.50
N ALA A 227 -9.42 -16.79 7.60
CA ALA A 227 -8.03 -16.53 7.89
C ALA A 227 -7.88 -15.49 9.02
N ALA A 228 -8.64 -14.39 8.97
CA ALA A 228 -8.66 -13.37 10.02
C ALA A 228 -9.18 -13.92 11.37
N ARG A 229 -10.20 -14.79 11.35
CA ARG A 229 -10.79 -15.42 12.55
C ARG A 229 -9.85 -16.45 13.17
N VAL A 230 -9.16 -17.25 12.36
CA VAL A 230 -8.13 -18.20 12.81
C VAL A 230 -6.94 -17.45 13.39
N ALA A 231 -6.48 -16.38 12.74
CA ALA A 231 -5.42 -15.52 13.26
C ALA A 231 -5.80 -14.90 14.63
N ARG A 232 -7.03 -14.40 14.78
CA ARG A 232 -7.55 -13.93 16.08
C ARG A 232 -7.57 -15.03 17.14
N ARG A 233 -8.07 -16.21 16.79
CA ARG A 233 -8.19 -17.34 17.73
C ARG A 233 -6.81 -17.81 18.20
N ASN A 234 -5.83 -17.86 17.31
CA ASN A 234 -4.46 -18.23 17.63
C ASN A 234 -3.78 -17.17 18.50
N SER A 235 -3.96 -15.88 18.19
CA SER A 235 -3.44 -14.76 18.99
C SER A 235 -4.03 -14.75 20.42
N MET A 236 -5.34 -14.96 20.57
CA MET A 236 -6.01 -15.05 21.88
C MET A 236 -5.59 -16.31 22.67
N SER A 237 -5.37 -17.44 21.99
CA SER A 237 -4.90 -18.68 22.63
C SER A 237 -3.45 -18.60 23.11
N GLY A 238 -2.60 -17.83 22.42
CA GLY A 238 -1.22 -17.55 22.85
C GLY A 238 -1.19 -16.67 24.09
N LEU A 239 -2.03 -15.63 24.14
CA LEU A 239 -2.18 -14.76 25.32
C LEU A 239 -2.72 -15.53 26.54
N ALA A 240 -3.70 -16.42 26.36
CA ALA A 240 -4.26 -17.23 27.44
C ALA A 240 -3.28 -18.28 28.01
N LYS A 241 -2.32 -18.76 27.21
CA LYS A 241 -1.26 -19.68 27.66
C LYS A 241 -0.12 -18.95 28.38
N GLY A 242 0.22 -17.72 27.97
CA GLY A 242 1.23 -16.90 28.64
C GLY A 242 0.86 -16.45 30.05
N VAL A 243 -0.44 -16.25 30.33
CA VAL A 243 -0.95 -15.85 31.66
C VAL A 243 -1.01 -17.01 32.67
N LYS A 244 -0.96 -18.27 32.22
CA LYS A 244 -0.95 -19.44 33.12
C LYS A 244 0.45 -19.89 33.55
N VAL A 245 1.51 -19.27 33.03
CA VAL A 245 2.91 -19.66 33.28
C VAL A 245 3.70 -18.57 34.04
N SER A 246 3.06 -17.48 34.47
CA SER A 246 3.60 -16.53 35.46
C SER A 246 2.86 -16.66 36.78
#